data_AF-A0AAV4CLH8-F1
#
_entry.id   AF-A0AAV4CLH8-F1
#
_cell.length_a   1.000
_cell.length_b   1.000
_cell.length_c   1.000
_cell.angle_alpha   90.00
_cell.angle_beta   90.00
_cell.angle_gamma   90.00
#
_symmetry.space_group_name_H-M   'P 1'
#
loop_
_entity.id
_entity.type
_entity.pdbx_description
1 polymer ?
#
loop_
_entity_poly.entity_id
_entity_poly.type
_entity_poly.pdbx_seq_one_letter_code
_entity_poly.pdbx_strand_id
1 'polypeptide(L)'
;MFNNTAVLSSVEFNVSEGENNTRFLLQSTPIPALPSTLHISTSGTGCALVQANVRYNKPARAYVRGEKPNFTLKIYTRRYEHDRNKCDYRTLHIKIKSRRGHTVSKGMGLLTLRMVTSWSPTPRSLTKLESLPPKIGIKRVDYVEEEGVLHIYFDEFGKKAKRFSVDVVQDQDLRVPRPKTAEARVVEYYETDDDDDDNDDDDDDDDDDDDDDDDDDDDDDDDD
;
A
#
# COMPACT_ATOMS: atom_id res chain seq x y z
N MET A 1 33.31 8.72 23.82
CA MET A 1 33.44 10.00 23.12
C MET A 1 33.43 9.71 21.64
N PHE A 2 32.29 9.89 20.97
CA PHE A 2 32.21 9.83 19.52
C PHE A 2 32.26 11.28 19.03
N ASN A 3 33.38 11.68 18.43
CA ASN A 3 33.49 12.95 17.74
C ASN A 3 32.58 12.88 16.51
N ASN A 4 31.38 13.44 16.62
CA ASN A 4 30.50 13.63 15.48
C ASN A 4 30.84 14.98 14.87
N THR A 5 31.88 15.00 14.04
CA THR A 5 32.14 16.16 13.17
C THR A 5 30.96 16.24 12.21
N ALA A 6 30.04 17.18 12.44
CA ALA A 6 28.95 17.44 11.52
C ALA A 6 29.56 17.88 10.19
N VAL A 7 29.55 16.99 9.20
CA VAL A 7 29.92 17.32 7.84
C VAL A 7 28.77 18.17 7.29
N LEU A 8 28.92 19.49 7.34
CA LEU A 8 28.06 20.41 6.62
C LEU A 8 28.34 20.24 5.12
N SER A 9 27.61 19.33 4.47
CA SER A 9 27.61 19.23 3.01
C SER A 9 26.57 20.21 2.46
N SER A 10 27.03 21.38 2.01
CA SER A 10 26.20 22.28 1.20
C SER A 10 26.32 21.85 -0.25
N VAL A 11 25.19 21.62 -0.92
CA VAL A 11 25.12 21.27 -2.34
C VAL A 11 24.21 22.26 -3.03
N GLU A 12 24.65 22.77 -4.18
CA GLU A 12 23.93 23.72 -5.00
C GLU A 12 23.49 23.05 -6.31
N PHE A 13 22.25 23.29 -6.71
CA PHE A 13 21.65 22.75 -7.93
C PHE A 13 21.13 23.89 -8.79
N ASN A 14 21.47 23.89 -10.08
CA ASN A 14 21.07 24.92 -11.03
C ASN A 14 20.08 24.37 -12.06
N VAL A 15 18.89 24.95 -12.11
CA VAL A 15 17.82 24.59 -13.04
C VAL A 15 17.57 25.75 -14.00
N SER A 16 17.76 25.52 -15.30
CA SER A 16 17.58 26.54 -16.35
C SER A 16 16.84 26.01 -17.57
N GLU A 17 16.13 26.90 -18.29
CA GLU A 17 15.35 26.60 -19.51
C GLU A 17 15.93 27.26 -20.79
N GLY A 18 17.17 27.80 -20.72
CA GLY A 18 17.86 28.48 -21.82
C GLY A 18 18.86 27.60 -22.60
N GLU A 19 19.96 28.20 -23.07
CA GLU A 19 21.02 27.52 -23.85
C GLU A 19 21.63 26.29 -23.15
N ASN A 20 21.57 26.25 -21.81
CA ASN A 20 21.92 25.09 -20.99
C ASN A 20 20.67 24.53 -20.29
N ASN A 21 19.72 24.01 -21.06
CA ASN A 21 18.48 23.50 -20.50
C ASN A 21 18.72 22.28 -19.59
N THR A 22 18.56 22.45 -18.27
CA THR A 22 18.68 21.41 -17.26
C THR A 22 17.33 21.06 -16.63
N ARG A 23 16.22 21.60 -17.15
CA ARG A 23 14.85 21.43 -16.60
C ARG A 23 14.45 19.96 -16.42
N PHE A 24 14.87 19.08 -17.34
CA PHE A 24 14.56 17.65 -17.31
C PHE A 24 15.67 16.79 -16.68
N LEU A 25 16.77 17.40 -16.25
CA LEU A 25 17.91 16.69 -15.67
C LEU A 25 17.66 16.46 -14.18
N LEU A 26 17.56 15.19 -13.78
CA LEU A 26 17.55 14.83 -12.36
C LEU A 26 18.92 15.13 -11.74
N GLN A 27 18.95 16.04 -10.78
CA GLN A 27 20.12 16.33 -9.95
C GLN A 27 19.91 15.70 -8.58
N SER A 28 20.89 14.96 -8.07
CA SER A 28 20.75 14.21 -6.81
C SER A 28 22.05 14.23 -6.00
N THR A 29 21.91 14.18 -4.67
CA THR A 29 23.02 14.07 -3.73
C THR A 29 22.66 13.09 -2.61
N PRO A 30 23.59 12.22 -2.18
CA PRO A 30 23.35 11.37 -1.02
C PRO A 30 23.37 12.19 0.27
N ILE A 31 22.40 11.95 1.14
CA ILE A 31 22.38 12.53 2.49
C ILE A 31 23.35 11.71 3.36
N PRO A 32 24.38 12.32 3.97
CA PRO A 32 25.50 11.58 4.56
C PRO A 32 25.16 10.86 5.86
N ALA A 33 24.21 11.36 6.65
CA ALA A 33 23.82 10.78 7.93
C ALA A 33 22.30 10.90 8.16
N LEU A 34 21.75 9.97 8.93
CA LEU A 34 20.33 9.95 9.32
C LEU A 34 20.21 9.67 10.83
N PRO A 35 19.23 10.26 11.54
CA PRO A 35 18.34 11.33 11.06
C PRO A 35 19.11 12.63 10.80
N SER A 36 18.65 13.43 9.83
CA SER A 36 19.24 14.73 9.51
C SER A 36 18.13 15.72 9.18
N THR A 37 18.34 16.98 9.56
CA THR A 37 17.51 18.10 9.13
C THR A 37 18.06 18.64 7.82
N LEU A 38 17.21 18.83 6.82
CA LEU A 38 17.57 19.41 5.53
C LEU A 38 17.11 20.87 5.50
N HIS A 39 18.02 21.77 5.15
CA HIS A 39 17.70 23.17 4.87
C HIS A 39 17.81 23.39 3.37
N ILE A 40 16.70 23.80 2.75
CA ILE A 40 16.63 24.07 1.31
C ILE A 40 16.34 25.56 1.15
N SER A 41 17.17 26.24 0.36
CA SER A 41 16.98 27.63 -0.02
C SER A 41 16.96 27.71 -1.54
N THR A 42 16.02 28.48 -2.09
CA THR A 42 15.86 28.68 -3.52
C THR A 42 15.96 30.17 -3.87
N SER A 43 16.41 30.47 -5.08
CA SER A 43 16.48 31.83 -5.60
C SER A 43 16.29 31.79 -7.12
N GLY A 44 15.45 32.66 -7.67
CA GLY A 44 15.16 32.74 -9.10
C GLY A 44 13.67 32.68 -9.42
N THR A 45 13.36 32.38 -10.67
CA THR A 45 11.98 32.31 -11.19
C THR A 45 11.70 30.92 -11.76
N GLY A 46 10.51 30.38 -11.50
CA GLY A 46 10.08 29.06 -11.96
C GLY A 46 9.82 28.10 -10.80
N CYS A 47 9.55 26.83 -11.13
CA CYS A 47 9.24 25.79 -10.15
C CYS A 47 10.17 24.59 -10.33
N ALA A 48 10.54 23.95 -9.22
CA ALA A 48 11.31 22.71 -9.21
C ALA A 48 10.72 21.74 -8.18
N LEU A 49 10.73 20.44 -8.50
CA LEU A 49 10.33 19.40 -7.57
C LEU A 49 11.56 18.90 -6.81
N VAL A 50 11.50 18.95 -5.49
CA VAL A 50 12.54 18.37 -4.62
C VAL A 50 11.97 17.15 -3.92
N GLN A 51 12.67 16.02 -4.01
CA GLN A 51 12.27 14.76 -3.39
C GLN A 51 13.42 14.18 -2.57
N ALA A 52 13.17 13.88 -1.30
CA ALA A 52 14.08 13.12 -0.45
C ALA A 52 13.58 11.67 -0.32
N ASN A 53 14.46 10.68 -0.48
CA ASN A 53 14.12 9.26 -0.34
C ASN A 53 15.04 8.59 0.68
N VAL A 54 14.45 7.95 1.69
CA VAL A 54 15.18 7.18 2.71
C VAL A 54 14.78 5.71 2.61
N ARG A 55 15.76 4.83 2.42
CA ARG A 55 15.56 3.38 2.40
C ARG A 55 16.26 2.74 3.58
N TYR A 56 15.52 2.02 4.40
CA TYR A 56 16.06 1.33 5.56
C TYR A 56 15.35 -0.02 5.79
N ASN A 57 16.10 -0.98 6.32
CA ASN A 57 15.56 -2.28 6.67
C ASN A 57 14.99 -2.24 8.09
N LYS A 58 13.68 -2.44 8.23
CA LYS A 58 13.08 -2.69 9.55
C LYS A 58 13.30 -4.16 9.92
N PRO A 59 13.84 -4.48 11.12
CA PRO A 59 13.88 -5.87 11.56
C PRO A 59 12.44 -6.37 11.75
N ALA A 60 12.16 -7.65 11.46
CA ALA A 60 10.80 -8.22 11.54
C ALA A 60 10.07 -7.98 12.87
N ARG A 61 10.81 -7.77 13.97
CA ARG A 61 10.31 -7.42 15.30
C ARG A 61 9.83 -5.96 15.46
N ALA A 62 10.18 -5.07 14.54
CA ALA A 62 9.77 -3.66 14.58
C ALA A 62 8.26 -3.50 14.30
N TYR A 63 7.67 -4.38 13.49
CA TYR A 63 6.21 -4.49 13.33
C TYR A 63 5.45 -4.84 14.63
N VAL A 64 6.17 -5.21 15.70
CA VAL A 64 5.57 -5.64 16.97
C VAL A 64 5.55 -4.50 18.02
N ARG A 65 6.35 -3.43 17.84
CA ARG A 65 6.36 -2.31 18.79
C ARG A 65 5.52 -1.14 18.26
N GLY A 66 4.30 -1.02 18.78
CA GLY A 66 3.47 0.19 18.64
C GLY A 66 2.33 0.06 17.64
N GLU A 67 2.59 -0.51 16.47
CA GLU A 67 1.60 -0.62 15.39
C GLU A 67 0.78 -1.90 15.54
N LYS A 68 -0.54 -1.75 15.65
CA LYS A 68 -1.46 -2.90 15.69
C LYS A 68 -1.99 -3.11 14.27
N PRO A 69 -1.73 -4.25 13.62
CA PRO A 69 -2.12 -4.45 12.24
C PRO A 69 -3.65 -4.39 12.06
N ASN A 70 -4.07 -3.76 10.96
CA ASN A 70 -5.49 -3.62 10.58
C ASN A 70 -6.12 -5.00 10.28
N PHE A 71 -5.31 -5.96 9.84
CA PHE A 71 -5.73 -7.32 9.53
C PHE A 71 -5.04 -8.39 10.37
N THR A 72 -5.81 -9.44 10.68
CA THR A 72 -5.27 -10.74 11.10
C THR A 72 -5.24 -11.67 9.90
N LEU A 73 -4.03 -12.00 9.42
CA LEU A 73 -3.79 -13.03 8.41
C LEU A 73 -3.30 -14.32 9.08
N LYS A 74 -3.96 -15.44 8.80
CA LYS A 74 -3.51 -16.78 9.21
C LYS A 74 -3.48 -17.70 8.01
N ILE A 75 -2.32 -18.30 7.77
CA ILE A 75 -2.10 -19.27 6.69
C ILE A 75 -1.63 -20.58 7.34
N TYR A 76 -2.26 -21.68 6.99
CA TYR A 76 -1.90 -23.01 7.46
C TYR A 76 -1.89 -23.99 6.30
N THR A 77 -0.80 -24.74 6.20
CA THR A 77 -0.63 -25.77 5.17
C THR A 77 -1.14 -27.11 5.67
N ARG A 78 -1.90 -27.82 4.84
CA ARG A 78 -2.38 -29.18 5.08
C ARG A 78 -2.00 -30.11 3.93
N ARG A 79 -2.14 -31.42 4.17
CA ARG A 79 -2.08 -32.41 3.09
C ARG A 79 -3.16 -32.07 2.05
N TYR A 80 -2.90 -32.40 0.80
CA TYR A 80 -3.82 -32.13 -0.29
C TYR A 80 -5.21 -32.70 0.00
N GLU A 81 -6.24 -31.86 -0.12
CA GLU A 81 -7.61 -32.21 0.27
C GLU A 81 -8.24 -33.28 -0.63
N HIS A 82 -7.87 -33.30 -1.92
CA HIS A 82 -8.46 -34.20 -2.90
C HIS A 82 -7.80 -35.58 -2.97
N ASP A 83 -6.51 -35.67 -2.63
CA ASP A 83 -5.77 -36.93 -2.57
C ASP A 83 -4.63 -36.85 -1.56
N ARG A 84 -4.78 -37.55 -0.44
CA ARG A 84 -3.79 -37.53 0.64
C ARG A 84 -2.47 -38.22 0.31
N ASN A 85 -2.43 -39.04 -0.75
CA ASN A 85 -1.25 -39.77 -1.17
C ASN A 85 -0.35 -38.94 -2.10
N LYS A 86 -0.89 -37.88 -2.71
CA LYS A 86 -0.13 -36.91 -3.51
C LYS A 86 0.74 -36.03 -2.61
N CYS A 87 1.98 -36.44 -2.42
CA CYS A 87 2.93 -35.78 -1.53
C CYS A 87 3.48 -34.46 -2.10
N ASP A 88 3.47 -34.34 -3.42
CA ASP A 88 3.82 -33.18 -4.25
C ASP A 88 2.71 -32.11 -4.29
N TYR A 89 1.52 -32.39 -3.74
CA TYR A 89 0.45 -31.42 -3.59
C TYR A 89 0.25 -31.02 -2.13
N ARG A 90 -0.12 -29.76 -1.91
CA ARG A 90 -0.52 -29.22 -0.59
C ARG A 90 -1.68 -28.27 -0.74
N THR A 91 -2.47 -28.14 0.33
CA THR A 91 -3.56 -27.16 0.39
C THR A 91 -3.19 -26.09 1.43
N LEU A 92 -3.13 -24.85 0.97
CA LEU A 92 -2.95 -23.66 1.81
C LEU A 92 -4.32 -23.16 2.21
N HIS A 93 -4.64 -23.19 3.50
CA HIS A 93 -5.84 -22.58 4.02
C HIS A 93 -5.54 -21.19 4.54
N ILE A 94 -6.32 -20.22 4.07
CA ILE A 94 -6.11 -18.82 4.36
C ILE A 94 -7.33 -18.30 5.11
N LYS A 95 -7.07 -17.58 6.20
CA LYS A 95 -8.09 -16.88 6.99
C LYS A 95 -7.66 -15.44 7.18
N ILE A 96 -8.49 -14.53 6.70
CA ILE A 96 -8.30 -13.08 6.83
C ILE A 96 -9.44 -12.53 7.68
N LYS A 97 -9.12 -11.67 8.63
CA LYS A 97 -10.11 -11.00 9.45
C LYS A 97 -9.66 -9.57 9.75
N SER A 98 -10.54 -8.60 9.49
CA SER A 98 -10.33 -7.22 9.93
C SER A 98 -10.41 -7.11 11.47
N ARG A 99 -9.62 -6.21 12.04
CA ARG A 99 -9.56 -5.93 13.48
C ARG A 99 -10.87 -5.28 13.96
N ARG A 100 -11.25 -5.50 15.22
CA ARG A 100 -12.43 -4.83 15.81
C ARG A 100 -12.18 -3.32 15.89
N GLY A 101 -13.16 -2.52 15.47
CA GLY A 101 -13.05 -1.06 15.44
C GLY A 101 -12.38 -0.51 14.17
N HIS A 102 -11.76 -1.39 13.35
CA HIS A 102 -11.34 -1.02 12.01
C HIS A 102 -12.57 -1.05 11.11
N THR A 103 -13.15 0.11 10.84
CA THR A 103 -14.09 0.26 9.74
C THR A 103 -13.28 0.19 8.46
N VAL A 104 -13.21 -1.01 7.85
CA VAL A 104 -12.84 -1.12 6.43
C VAL A 104 -14.00 -0.52 5.66
N SER A 105 -14.12 0.81 5.68
CA SER A 105 -15.20 1.50 4.99
C SER A 105 -14.85 1.54 3.51
N LYS A 106 -15.29 0.49 2.80
CA LYS A 106 -15.48 0.49 1.34
C LYS A 106 -14.21 0.48 0.46
N GLY A 107 -13.03 0.24 1.03
CA GLY A 107 -11.80 0.03 0.24
C GLY A 107 -11.64 -1.39 -0.31
N MET A 108 -11.14 -1.52 -1.54
CA MET A 108 -10.69 -2.81 -2.08
C MET A 108 -9.50 -3.33 -1.29
N GLY A 109 -9.42 -4.64 -1.11
CA GLY A 109 -8.36 -5.31 -0.36
C GLY A 109 -7.46 -6.15 -1.26
N LEU A 110 -6.16 -6.18 -1.00
CA LEU A 110 -5.22 -7.02 -1.75
C LEU A 110 -4.51 -7.99 -0.82
N LEU A 111 -4.63 -9.30 -1.12
CA LEU A 111 -3.75 -10.33 -0.57
C LEU A 111 -2.67 -10.65 -1.59
N THR A 112 -1.42 -10.53 -1.18
CA THR A 112 -0.25 -10.97 -1.94
C THR A 112 0.36 -12.18 -1.25
N LEU A 113 0.47 -13.29 -1.98
CA LEU A 113 1.11 -14.53 -1.54
C LEU A 113 2.33 -14.79 -2.43
N ARG A 114 3.53 -14.69 -1.87
CA ARG A 114 4.73 -15.19 -2.55
C ARG A 114 4.79 -16.70 -2.35
N MET A 115 5.02 -17.43 -3.42
CA MET A 115 5.19 -18.88 -3.35
C MET A 115 6.57 -19.24 -2.84
N VAL A 116 6.64 -20.39 -2.18
CA VAL A 116 7.93 -21.01 -1.83
C VAL A 116 8.56 -21.53 -3.13
N THR A 117 9.88 -21.41 -3.26
CA THR A 117 10.63 -21.96 -4.39
C THR A 117 10.21 -23.41 -4.69
N SER A 118 10.03 -23.76 -5.96
CA SER A 118 9.47 -25.04 -6.45
C SER A 118 7.97 -25.26 -6.25
N TRP A 119 7.21 -24.31 -5.68
CA TRP A 119 5.76 -24.45 -5.51
C TRP A 119 5.00 -23.43 -6.35
N SER A 120 3.91 -23.84 -6.97
CA SER A 120 3.00 -22.96 -7.71
C SER A 120 1.54 -23.32 -7.45
N PRO A 121 0.59 -22.36 -7.54
CA PRO A 121 -0.84 -22.64 -7.46
C PRO A 121 -1.27 -23.52 -8.63
N THR A 122 -2.14 -24.48 -8.37
CA THR A 122 -2.71 -25.31 -9.44
C THR A 122 -3.73 -24.51 -10.26
N PRO A 123 -3.80 -24.68 -11.60
CA PRO A 123 -4.76 -23.96 -12.44
C PRO A 123 -6.22 -24.14 -11.97
N ARG A 124 -6.58 -25.38 -11.57
CA ARG A 124 -7.89 -25.69 -11.01
C ARG A 124 -8.21 -24.87 -9.75
N SER A 125 -7.22 -24.65 -8.89
CA SER A 125 -7.42 -23.84 -7.69
C SER A 125 -7.63 -22.37 -8.02
N LEU A 126 -6.93 -21.84 -9.02
CA LEU A 126 -7.11 -20.45 -9.46
C LEU A 126 -8.53 -20.22 -9.99
N THR A 127 -9.00 -21.08 -10.91
CA THR A 127 -10.38 -21.03 -11.42
C THR A 127 -11.40 -21.22 -10.29
N LYS A 128 -11.12 -22.11 -9.33
CA LYS A 128 -11.97 -22.28 -8.15
C LYS A 128 -12.11 -20.98 -7.37
N LEU A 129 -11.02 -20.25 -7.13
CA LEU A 129 -11.04 -18.98 -6.39
C LEU A 129 -11.86 -17.90 -7.10
N GLU A 130 -11.74 -17.79 -8.42
CA GLU A 130 -12.52 -16.85 -9.24
C GLU A 130 -14.01 -17.20 -9.25
N SER A 131 -14.34 -18.50 -9.24
CA SER A 131 -15.73 -18.98 -9.19
C SER A 131 -16.34 -18.96 -7.80
N LEU A 132 -15.59 -18.56 -6.76
CA LEU A 132 -16.12 -18.51 -5.39
C LEU A 132 -17.27 -17.51 -5.30
N PRO A 133 -18.29 -17.81 -4.47
CA PRO A 133 -19.46 -16.96 -4.39
C PRO A 133 -19.10 -15.54 -3.93
N PRO A 134 -19.87 -14.51 -4.35
CA PRO A 134 -19.66 -13.11 -3.95
C PRO A 134 -19.57 -12.88 -2.44
N LYS A 135 -20.08 -13.82 -1.62
CA LYS A 135 -19.95 -13.82 -0.16
C LYS A 135 -18.50 -13.81 0.34
N ILE A 136 -17.55 -14.35 -0.43
CA ILE A 136 -16.12 -14.26 -0.12
C ILE A 136 -15.55 -12.93 -0.65
N GLY A 137 -16.18 -12.34 -1.66
CA GLY A 137 -15.86 -11.02 -2.21
C GLY A 137 -14.49 -11.00 -2.87
N ILE A 138 -14.13 -12.07 -3.60
CA ILE A 138 -12.95 -12.07 -4.48
C ILE A 138 -13.41 -11.53 -5.83
N LYS A 139 -12.76 -10.47 -6.28
CA LYS A 139 -13.02 -9.80 -7.55
C LYS A 139 -12.18 -10.37 -8.68
N ARG A 140 -10.91 -10.64 -8.36
CA ARG A 140 -9.90 -11.04 -9.34
C ARG A 140 -8.79 -11.84 -8.67
N VAL A 141 -8.19 -12.75 -9.43
CA VAL A 141 -7.02 -13.53 -9.04
C VAL A 141 -6.00 -13.42 -10.15
N ASP A 142 -4.79 -12.98 -9.84
CA ASP A 142 -3.69 -12.91 -10.81
C ASP A 142 -2.49 -13.69 -10.29
N TYR A 143 -1.94 -14.59 -11.10
CA TYR A 143 -0.71 -15.29 -10.79
C TYR A 143 0.39 -14.85 -11.75
N VAL A 144 1.43 -14.24 -11.20
CA VAL A 144 2.65 -13.83 -11.91
C VAL A 144 3.67 -14.96 -11.75
N GLU A 145 3.71 -15.87 -12.72
CA GLU A 145 4.52 -17.09 -12.64
C GLU A 145 6.03 -16.81 -12.55
N GLU A 146 6.52 -15.81 -13.31
CA GLU A 146 7.93 -15.41 -13.32
C GLU A 146 8.44 -14.98 -11.94
N GLU A 147 7.60 -14.31 -11.16
CA GLU A 147 7.93 -13.87 -9.80
C GLU A 147 7.54 -14.87 -8.72
N GLY A 148 6.70 -15.85 -9.08
CA GLY A 148 6.06 -16.79 -8.16
C GLY A 148 5.11 -16.10 -7.19
N VAL A 149 4.34 -15.10 -7.66
CA VAL A 149 3.47 -14.27 -6.80
C VAL A 149 2.01 -14.43 -7.20
N LEU A 150 1.14 -14.70 -6.23
CA LEU A 150 -0.31 -14.78 -6.38
C LEU A 150 -0.97 -13.58 -5.70
N HIS A 151 -1.65 -12.76 -6.51
CA HIS A 151 -2.46 -11.63 -6.07
C HIS A 151 -3.94 -12.00 -6.05
N ILE A 152 -4.61 -11.71 -4.94
CA ILE A 152 -6.06 -11.92 -4.79
C ILE A 152 -6.68 -10.60 -4.38
N TYR A 153 -7.52 -10.06 -5.25
CA TYR A 153 -8.22 -8.79 -5.07
C TYR A 153 -9.59 -9.05 -4.46
N PHE A 154 -9.90 -8.33 -3.40
CA PHE A 154 -11.17 -8.38 -2.71
C PHE A 154 -11.93 -7.07 -2.90
N ASP A 155 -13.25 -7.15 -3.06
CA ASP A 155 -14.10 -5.95 -3.15
C ASP A 155 -14.07 -5.15 -1.83
N GLU A 156 -14.14 -5.87 -0.70
CA GLU A 156 -14.10 -5.29 0.64
C GLU A 156 -13.69 -6.33 1.69
N PHE A 157 -13.10 -5.91 2.81
CA PHE A 157 -12.91 -6.76 4.00
C PHE A 157 -13.97 -6.46 5.08
N GLY A 158 -15.14 -7.10 4.97
CA GLY A 158 -16.18 -6.96 5.99
C GLY A 158 -15.82 -7.52 7.39
N LYS A 159 -16.75 -7.35 8.35
CA LYS A 159 -16.62 -7.80 9.76
C LYS A 159 -16.43 -9.33 9.91
N LYS A 160 -16.86 -10.11 8.92
CA LYS A 160 -16.77 -11.58 8.91
C LYS A 160 -15.41 -12.02 8.38
N ALA A 161 -14.81 -13.03 9.03
CA ALA A 161 -13.55 -13.58 8.56
C ALA A 161 -13.74 -14.30 7.22
N LYS A 162 -12.96 -13.91 6.20
CA LYS A 162 -12.89 -14.60 4.91
C LYS A 162 -12.04 -15.86 5.06
N ARG A 163 -12.51 -16.97 4.51
CA ARG A 163 -11.83 -18.26 4.54
C ARG A 163 -11.90 -18.91 3.16
N PHE A 164 -10.77 -19.32 2.64
CA PHE A 164 -10.66 -20.03 1.38
C PHE A 164 -9.37 -20.86 1.38
N SER A 165 -9.20 -21.70 0.36
CA SER A 165 -8.03 -22.52 0.19
C SER A 165 -7.43 -22.38 -1.20
N VAL A 166 -6.10 -22.52 -1.28
CA VAL A 166 -5.34 -22.56 -2.51
C VAL A 166 -4.58 -23.88 -2.56
N ASP A 167 -4.81 -24.68 -3.58
CA ASP A 167 -4.03 -25.90 -3.81
C ASP A 167 -2.78 -25.56 -4.60
N VAL A 168 -1.63 -26.00 -4.10
CA VAL A 168 -0.31 -25.80 -4.69
C VAL A 168 0.33 -27.14 -5.02
N VAL A 169 1.11 -27.15 -6.09
CA VAL A 169 1.87 -28.31 -6.57
C VAL A 169 3.37 -27.98 -6.53
N GLN A 170 4.18 -28.98 -6.23
CA GLN A 170 5.62 -28.87 -6.23
C GLN A 170 6.21 -29.36 -7.56
N ASP A 171 6.94 -28.47 -8.23
CA ASP A 171 7.87 -28.82 -9.29
C ASP A 171 9.04 -29.63 -8.71
N GLN A 172 9.17 -30.89 -9.13
CA GLN A 172 10.22 -31.78 -8.62
C GLN A 172 11.60 -31.44 -9.20
N ASP A 173 11.67 -30.85 -10.39
CA ASP A 173 12.93 -30.53 -11.06
C ASP A 173 13.58 -29.29 -10.43
N LEU A 174 12.75 -28.37 -9.91
CA LEU A 174 13.19 -27.17 -9.21
C LEU A 174 13.31 -27.35 -7.69
N ARG A 175 13.18 -28.57 -7.19
CA ARG A 175 13.15 -28.84 -5.74
C ARG A 175 14.48 -28.47 -5.07
N VAL A 176 14.40 -27.53 -4.13
CA VAL A 176 15.57 -27.12 -3.34
C VAL A 176 15.58 -27.75 -1.93
N PRO A 177 16.76 -28.13 -1.41
CA PRO A 177 16.90 -28.50 0.00
C PRO A 177 16.68 -27.29 0.93
N ARG A 178 15.80 -27.42 1.92
CA ARG A 178 15.47 -26.38 2.92
C ARG A 178 15.01 -25.05 2.29
N PRO A 179 13.82 -25.02 1.66
CA PRO A 179 13.28 -23.80 1.11
C PRO A 179 13.09 -22.72 2.20
N LYS A 180 13.36 -21.46 1.84
CA LYS A 180 13.05 -20.32 2.71
C LYS A 180 11.53 -20.16 2.83
N THR A 181 11.07 -19.70 3.98
CA THR A 181 9.68 -19.29 4.18
C THR A 181 9.34 -18.14 3.22
N ALA A 182 8.17 -18.22 2.59
CA ALA A 182 7.70 -17.17 1.70
C ALA A 182 6.81 -16.16 2.45
N GLU A 183 6.77 -14.95 1.91
CA GLU A 183 6.02 -13.83 2.50
C GLU A 183 4.55 -13.85 2.06
N ALA A 184 3.68 -13.44 2.98
CA ALA A 184 2.27 -13.18 2.69
C ALA A 184 1.85 -11.86 3.34
N ARG A 185 1.20 -11.00 2.56
CA ARG A 185 0.82 -9.64 2.99
C ARG A 185 -0.62 -9.36 2.60
N VAL A 186 -1.36 -8.71 3.50
CA VAL A 186 -2.69 -8.14 3.21
C VAL A 186 -2.59 -6.64 3.39
N VAL A 187 -3.09 -5.88 2.42
CA VAL A 187 -3.14 -4.40 2.44
C VAL A 187 -4.52 -3.93 1.98
N GLU A 188 -4.89 -2.72 2.37
CA GLU A 188 -5.96 -1.96 1.71
C GLU A 188 -5.38 -1.32 0.45
N TYR A 189 -6.11 -1.38 -0.65
CA TYR A 189 -5.60 -0.99 -1.98
C TYR A 189 -5.51 0.54 -2.15
N TYR A 190 -6.25 1.29 -1.33
CA TYR A 190 -6.34 2.74 -1.39
C TYR A 190 -5.72 3.46 -0.19
N GLU A 191 -5.36 2.75 0.88
CA GLU A 191 -4.50 3.34 1.93
C GLU A 191 -3.07 3.33 1.38
N THR A 192 -2.74 4.35 0.59
CA THR A 192 -1.40 4.95 0.65
C THR A 192 -1.32 5.62 2.01
N ASP A 193 -0.19 5.53 2.72
CA ASP A 193 0.01 6.15 4.04
C ASP A 193 -0.62 7.56 4.06
N ASP A 194 -1.85 7.68 4.60
CA ASP A 194 -2.58 8.93 4.77
C ASP A 194 -1.94 9.63 5.97
N ASP A 195 -0.77 10.20 5.74
CA ASP A 195 -0.32 11.35 6.50
C ASP A 195 -1.18 12.51 5.98
N ASP A 196 -2.30 12.76 6.67
CA ASP A 196 -3.09 13.99 6.55
C ASP A 196 -2.17 15.20 6.81
N ASP A 197 -1.56 15.73 5.76
CA ASP A 197 -0.85 17.01 5.72
C ASP A 197 -1.76 18.10 5.10
N ASP A 198 -3.06 18.08 5.40
CA ASP A 198 -3.95 19.23 5.16
C ASP A 198 -4.05 20.06 6.44
N ASN A 199 -2.94 20.67 6.85
CA ASN A 199 -2.98 21.91 7.64
C ASN A 199 -3.14 23.07 6.65
N ASP A 200 -4.34 23.19 6.08
CA ASP A 200 -4.80 24.46 5.54
C ASP A 200 -5.34 25.25 6.75
N ASP A 201 -4.43 25.95 7.43
CA ASP A 201 -4.76 27.08 8.30
C ASP A 201 -5.24 28.22 7.38
N ASP A 202 -6.49 28.11 6.89
CA ASP A 202 -7.22 29.25 6.33
C ASP A 202 -7.74 30.08 7.52
N ASP A 203 -6.85 30.90 8.08
CA ASP A 203 -7.21 32.06 8.89
C ASP A 203 -7.84 33.12 7.97
N ASP A 204 -9.10 32.91 7.58
CA ASP A 204 -9.94 33.98 7.02
C ASP A 204 -10.58 34.75 8.19
N ASP A 205 -9.80 35.70 8.73
CA ASP A 205 -10.31 36.84 9.49
C ASP A 205 -11.05 37.78 8.51
N ASP A 206 -12.35 37.58 8.32
CA ASP A 206 -13.23 38.62 7.79
C ASP A 206 -14.17 39.09 8.91
N ASP A 207 -13.67 40.08 9.66
CA ASP A 207 -14.45 41.03 10.44
C ASP A 207 -15.23 41.97 9.50
N ASP A 208 -16.41 42.38 9.95
CA ASP A 208 -17.19 43.57 9.54
C ASP A 208 -17.90 43.47 8.15
N ASP A 209 -19.19 43.77 7.96
CA ASP A 209 -20.05 44.75 8.59
C ASP A 209 -21.53 44.31 8.55
N ASP A 210 -22.26 44.71 9.59
CA ASP A 210 -23.72 44.85 9.60
C ASP A 210 -24.17 45.79 8.47
N ASP A 211 -25.21 45.41 7.73
CA ASP A 211 -26.18 46.37 7.19
C ASP A 211 -27.53 45.64 7.01
N ASP A 212 -28.40 45.87 8.01
CA ASP A 212 -29.84 45.80 7.85
C ASP A 212 -30.24 46.78 6.75
N ASP A 213 -31.00 46.34 5.75
CA ASP A 213 -32.05 47.16 5.15
C ASP A 213 -33.12 46.24 4.55
N ASP A 214 -34.26 46.24 5.22
CA ASP A 214 -35.56 45.88 4.68
C ASP A 214 -35.80 46.71 3.41
N ASP A 215 -36.31 46.09 2.35
CA ASP A 215 -37.40 46.69 1.59
C ASP A 215 -38.13 45.60 0.81
N ASP A 216 -39.40 45.47 1.18
CA ASP A 216 -40.46 44.83 0.42
C ASP A 216 -40.52 45.45 -0.99
N ASP A 217 -40.67 44.61 -2.01
CA ASP A 217 -41.50 44.98 -3.15
C ASP A 217 -42.09 43.72 -3.80
N ASP A 218 -43.42 43.74 -3.82
CA ASP A 218 -44.32 42.88 -4.58
C ASP A 218 -43.97 42.86 -6.07
N ASP A 219 -44.27 41.75 -6.73
CA ASP A 219 -44.89 41.74 -8.06
C ASP A 219 -45.21 40.27 -8.45
N ASP A 220 -46.52 39.98 -8.56
CA ASP A 220 -47.23 39.51 -9.75
C ASP A 220 -46.59 38.35 -10.57
N ASP A 221 -47.28 37.37 -11.14
CA ASP A 221 -48.70 37.03 -11.32
C ASP A 221 -48.71 35.66 -12.07
N ASP A 222 -49.91 35.14 -12.32
CA ASP A 222 -50.29 34.18 -13.38
C ASP A 222 -49.93 32.68 -13.18
N ASP A 223 -50.80 31.69 -13.45
CA ASP A 223 -52.03 31.59 -14.24
C ASP A 223 -52.71 30.24 -13.90
N ASP A 224 -54.05 30.18 -13.88
CA ASP A 224 -54.85 28.97 -14.21
C ASP A 224 -56.26 29.35 -14.72
#